data_AF-A0A2N3H194-F1
#
_entry.id   AF-A0A2N3H194-F1
#
_cell.length_a   1.000
_cell.length_b   1.000
_cell.length_c   1.000
_cell.angle_alpha   90.00
_cell.angle_beta   90.00
_cell.angle_gamma   90.00
#
_symmetry.space_group_name_H-M   'P 1'
#
loop_
_entity.id
_entity.type
_entity.pdbx_description
1 polymer ?
#
loop_
_entity_poly.entity_id
_entity_poly.type
_entity_poly.pdbx_seq_one_letter_code
_entity_poly.pdbx_strand_id
1 'polypeptide(L)'
;MTDRIDEPGESLPVSARVAGISFAHPSERVAAQILDFYRIEWEYEPRSFPIEWDGEGNVIASFAPDFYLPDFGLFIELTTMNQKLVTKKNRKVRRLKELYPEINIKILYQKDFRRLLFKYGIPVQERSHSEGGGLDAARGTDPGSDE
;
A
#
# COMPACT_ATOMS: atom_id res chain seq x y z
N MET A 1 -29.37 23.50 -15.35
CA MET A 1 -29.19 22.04 -15.23
C MET A 1 -27.72 21.83 -14.94
N THR A 2 -27.35 22.07 -13.68
CA THR A 2 -25.97 22.28 -13.28
C THR A 2 -25.55 21.05 -12.49
N ASP A 3 -24.54 20.38 -13.04
CA ASP A 3 -23.86 19.22 -12.47
C ASP A 3 -23.42 19.54 -11.04
N ARG A 4 -24.03 18.88 -10.06
CA ARG A 4 -23.60 18.88 -8.66
C ARG A 4 -23.19 17.46 -8.31
N ILE A 5 -21.94 17.14 -8.62
CA ILE A 5 -21.20 16.08 -7.96
C ILE A 5 -20.34 16.78 -6.91
N ASP A 6 -20.99 17.26 -5.85
CA ASP A 6 -20.34 17.49 -4.57
C ASP A 6 -20.46 16.17 -3.79
N GLU A 7 -19.51 15.26 -4.01
CA GLU A 7 -19.33 14.07 -3.17
C GLU A 7 -18.70 14.52 -1.84
N PRO A 8 -19.33 14.30 -0.68
CA PRO A 8 -18.73 14.63 0.60
C PRO A 8 -17.54 13.69 0.84
N GLY A 9 -16.32 14.26 0.83
CA GLY A 9 -15.08 13.52 0.98
C GLY A 9 -15.06 12.64 2.23
N GLU A 10 -14.98 11.32 2.00
CA GLU A 10 -14.57 10.33 2.99
C GLU A 10 -13.17 10.67 3.52
N SER A 11 -13.07 11.45 4.60
CA SER A 11 -11.82 11.51 5.35
C SER A 11 -11.66 10.17 6.06
N LEU A 12 -10.84 9.28 5.50
CA LEU A 12 -10.48 8.03 6.18
C LEU A 12 -9.93 8.38 7.58
N PRO A 13 -10.32 7.60 8.61
CA PRO A 13 -9.82 7.85 9.96
C PRO A 13 -8.30 7.77 9.97
N VAL A 14 -7.66 8.74 10.62
CA VAL A 14 -6.21 8.75 10.79
C VAL A 14 -5.87 8.03 12.08
N SER A 15 -5.22 6.88 11.99
CA SER A 15 -4.71 6.18 13.17
C SER A 15 -3.58 6.98 13.83
N ALA A 16 -3.31 6.70 15.11
CA ALA A 16 -2.14 7.27 15.80
C ALA A 16 -0.82 6.89 15.10
N ARG A 17 -0.75 5.69 14.51
CA ARG A 17 0.39 5.21 13.73
C ARG A 17 0.67 6.12 12.53
N VAL A 18 -0.36 6.37 11.71
CA VAL A 18 -0.25 7.25 10.54
C VAL A 18 0.04 8.69 10.96
N ALA A 19 -0.57 9.18 12.03
CA ALA A 19 -0.35 10.54 12.52
C ALA A 19 1.09 10.77 12.99
N GLY A 20 1.77 9.74 13.50
CA GLY A 20 3.15 9.80 13.97
C GLY A 20 4.23 9.71 12.89
N ILE A 21 3.87 9.39 11.64
CA ILE A 21 4.83 9.21 10.54
C ILE A 21 4.88 10.46 9.65
N SER A 22 6.10 10.93 9.37
CA SER A 22 6.36 12.01 8.42
C SER A 22 6.53 11.44 7.01
N PHE A 23 5.43 11.29 6.28
CA PHE A 23 5.43 10.83 4.89
C PHE A 23 6.10 11.84 3.95
N ALA A 24 6.88 11.34 3.00
CA ALA A 24 7.54 12.14 1.96
C ALA A 24 6.54 12.73 0.95
N HIS A 25 5.42 12.04 0.71
CA HIS A 25 4.36 12.52 -0.18
C HIS A 25 2.95 12.30 0.38
N PRO A 26 1.98 13.21 0.15
CA PRO A 26 0.59 13.03 0.63
C PRO A 26 -0.09 11.73 0.18
N SER A 27 0.27 11.20 -0.99
CA SER A 27 -0.28 9.93 -1.48
C SER A 27 0.12 8.73 -0.63
N GLU A 28 1.30 8.76 -0.01
CA GLU A 28 1.78 7.69 0.89
C GLU A 28 0.95 7.68 2.16
N ARG A 29 0.69 8.86 2.74
CA ARG A 29 -0.20 9.00 3.89
C ARG A 29 -1.58 8.41 3.61
N VAL A 30 -2.16 8.72 2.45
CA VAL A 30 -3.47 8.17 2.05
C VAL A 30 -3.41 6.65 1.87
N ALA A 31 -2.33 6.12 1.28
CA ALA A 31 -2.16 4.67 1.15
C ALA A 31 -2.06 3.99 2.53
N ALA A 32 -1.31 4.57 3.47
CA ALA A 32 -1.20 4.07 4.83
C ALA A 32 -2.56 4.08 5.57
N GLN A 33 -3.36 5.14 5.39
CA GLN A 33 -4.74 5.19 5.92
C GLN A 33 -5.63 4.09 5.35
N ILE A 34 -5.50 3.81 4.05
CA ILE A 34 -6.24 2.73 3.39
C ILE A 34 -5.81 1.37 3.97
N LEU A 35 -4.50 1.14 4.14
CA LEU A 35 -3.98 -0.09 4.72
C LEU A 35 -4.47 -0.30 6.16
N ASP A 36 -4.41 0.75 7.00
CA ASP A 36 -4.94 0.72 8.37
C ASP A 36 -6.44 0.47 8.41
N PHE A 37 -7.21 1.11 7.51
CA PHE A 37 -8.66 0.90 7.42
C PHE A 37 -9.01 -0.57 7.14
N TYR A 38 -8.24 -1.22 6.26
CA TYR A 38 -8.38 -2.64 5.96
C TYR A 38 -7.63 -3.56 6.93
N ARG A 39 -7.01 -3.02 7.98
CA ARG A 39 -6.22 -3.77 8.98
C ARG A 39 -5.14 -4.64 8.37
N ILE A 40 -4.52 -4.16 7.30
CA ILE A 40 -3.40 -4.83 6.65
C ILE A 40 -2.14 -4.39 7.39
N GLU A 41 -1.29 -5.34 7.78
CA GLU A 41 0.02 -4.97 8.33
C GLU A 41 0.91 -4.37 7.24
N TRP A 42 1.61 -3.30 7.58
CA TRP A 42 2.49 -2.59 6.66
C TRP A 42 3.69 -1.99 7.37
N GLU A 43 4.74 -1.72 6.62
CA GLU A 43 5.92 -0.98 7.07
C GLU A 43 6.23 0.12 6.05
N TYR A 44 6.60 1.33 6.51
CA TYR A 44 6.94 2.47 5.65
C TYR A 44 8.45 2.56 5.45
N GLU A 45 8.88 2.61 4.18
CA GLU A 45 10.28 2.59 3.75
C GLU A 45 11.18 1.61 4.55
N PRO A 46 10.79 0.34 4.73
CA PRO A 46 11.47 -0.55 5.68
C PRO A 46 12.88 -0.96 5.25
N ARG A 47 13.16 -0.86 3.95
CA ARG A 47 14.43 -1.31 3.38
C ARG A 47 14.80 -0.53 2.14
N SER A 48 16.10 -0.20 2.06
CA SER A 48 16.74 0.33 0.86
C SER A 48 17.61 -0.72 0.22
N PHE A 49 17.52 -0.85 -1.11
CA PHE A 49 18.26 -1.81 -1.91
C PHE A 49 19.26 -1.08 -2.82
N PRO A 50 20.57 -1.34 -2.67
CA PRO A 50 21.55 -0.88 -3.65
C PRO A 50 21.26 -1.49 -5.02
N ILE A 51 21.22 -0.66 -6.07
CA ILE A 51 20.90 -1.10 -7.45
C ILE A 51 21.95 -0.69 -8.48
N GLU A 52 22.83 0.26 -8.14
CA GLU A 52 23.94 0.70 -8.99
C GLU A 52 25.17 1.00 -8.10
N TRP A 53 26.35 0.65 -8.61
CA TRP A 53 27.65 0.86 -7.97
C TRP A 53 28.65 1.47 -8.96
N ASP A 54 29.64 2.20 -8.45
CA ASP A 54 30.79 2.64 -9.24
C ASP A 54 31.83 1.52 -9.44
N GLY A 55 32.93 1.84 -10.13
CA GLY A 55 34.01 0.89 -10.38
C GLY A 55 34.80 0.47 -9.14
N GLU A 56 34.67 1.18 -8.02
CA GLU A 56 35.30 0.88 -6.74
C GLU A 56 34.38 0.07 -5.81
N GLY A 57 33.12 -0.15 -6.24
CA GLY A 57 32.12 -0.87 -5.46
C GLY A 57 31.33 0.02 -4.50
N ASN A 58 31.43 1.34 -4.59
CA ASN A 58 30.59 2.25 -3.79
C ASN A 58 29.18 2.34 -4.38
N VAL A 59 28.15 2.36 -3.52
CA VAL A 59 26.75 2.48 -3.96
C VAL A 59 26.50 3.89 -4.50
N ILE A 60 26.12 4.00 -5.77
CA ILE A 60 25.77 5.28 -6.42
C ILE A 60 24.26 5.47 -6.56
N ALA A 61 23.48 4.38 -6.54
CA ALA A 61 22.03 4.47 -6.49
C ALA A 61 21.42 3.34 -5.67
N SER A 62 20.41 3.71 -4.90
CA SER A 62 19.53 2.77 -4.21
C SER A 62 18.08 2.95 -4.63
N PHE A 63 17.27 1.94 -4.31
CA PHE A 63 15.84 1.91 -4.45
C PHE A 63 15.21 1.51 -3.11
N ALA A 64 14.37 2.38 -2.57
CA ALA A 64 13.61 2.13 -1.34
C ALA A 64 12.13 2.11 -1.73
N PRO A 65 11.45 0.95 -1.66
CA PRO A 65 10.02 0.88 -1.89
C PRO A 65 9.25 1.64 -0.80
N ASP A 66 8.19 2.34 -1.17
CA ASP A 66 7.38 3.15 -0.25
C ASP A 66 6.78 2.31 0.90
N PHE A 67 6.31 1.09 0.62
CA PHE A 67 5.72 0.19 1.62
C PHE A 67 6.14 -1.26 1.47
N TYR A 68 6.12 -2.01 2.57
CA TYR A 68 6.13 -3.47 2.60
C TYR A 68 4.88 -3.99 3.31
N LEU A 69 4.27 -5.05 2.79
CA LEU A 69 3.14 -5.75 3.39
C LEU A 69 3.61 -7.15 3.82
N PRO A 70 3.95 -7.35 5.11
CA PRO A 70 4.56 -8.59 5.60
C PRO A 70 3.73 -9.84 5.32
N ASP A 71 2.41 -9.77 5.53
CA ASP A 71 1.47 -10.89 5.33
C ASP A 71 1.46 -11.42 3.88
N PHE A 72 1.89 -10.59 2.93
CA PHE A 72 1.91 -10.91 1.50
C PHE A 72 3.33 -11.04 0.93
N GLY A 73 4.37 -10.78 1.75
CA GLY A 73 5.75 -10.68 1.29
C GLY A 73 5.90 -9.70 0.11
N LEU A 74 5.17 -8.58 0.12
CA LEU A 74 5.00 -7.71 -1.04
C LEU A 74 5.46 -6.28 -0.76
N PHE A 75 6.36 -5.77 -1.60
CA PHE A 75 6.70 -4.35 -1.64
C PHE A 75 5.78 -3.58 -2.59
N ILE A 76 5.40 -2.37 -2.19
CA ILE A 76 4.62 -1.43 -3.00
C ILE A 76 5.44 -0.17 -3.24
N GLU A 77 5.43 0.26 -4.49
CA GLU A 77 5.92 1.56 -4.93
C GLU A 77 4.74 2.38 -5.47
N LEU A 78 4.43 3.49 -4.85
CA LEU A 78 3.43 4.43 -5.36
C LEU A 78 4.01 5.24 -6.51
N THR A 79 3.18 5.47 -7.52
CA THR A 79 3.53 6.30 -8.67
C THR A 79 2.43 7.29 -9.01
N THR A 80 2.82 8.35 -9.71
CA THR A 80 1.90 9.38 -10.23
C THR A 80 1.82 9.29 -11.75
N MET A 81 0.84 9.96 -12.36
CA MET A 81 0.67 9.98 -13.83
C MET A 81 1.78 10.72 -14.59
N ASN A 82 2.78 11.29 -13.91
CA ASN A 82 3.89 11.95 -14.57
C ASN A 82 4.82 10.92 -15.24
N GLN A 83 4.67 10.76 -16.56
CA GLN A 83 5.38 9.78 -17.37
C GLN A 83 6.91 9.83 -17.24
N LYS A 84 7.50 11.03 -17.05
CA LYS A 84 8.96 11.18 -16.89
C LYS A 84 9.43 10.55 -15.59
N LEU A 85 8.67 10.71 -14.51
CA LEU A 85 8.96 10.11 -13.21
C LEU A 85 8.71 8.59 -13.23
N VAL A 86 7.62 8.16 -13.85
CA VAL A 86 7.28 6.75 -14.05
C VAL A 86 8.39 6.00 -14.79
N THR A 87 8.96 6.59 -15.85
CA THR A 87 10.04 5.95 -16.62
C THR A 87 11.28 5.72 -15.76
N LYS A 88 11.68 6.70 -14.94
CA LYS A 88 12.83 6.56 -14.03
C LYS A 88 12.56 5.51 -12.94
N LYS A 89 11.40 5.55 -12.28
CA LYS A 89 11.01 4.54 -11.28
C LYS A 89 10.99 3.13 -11.89
N ASN A 90 10.39 2.97 -13.07
CA ASN A 90 10.35 1.68 -13.79
C ASN A 90 11.75 1.13 -14.10
N ARG A 91 12.71 1.98 -14.48
CA ARG A 91 14.09 1.53 -14.69
C ARG A 91 14.72 1.02 -13.40
N LYS A 92 14.55 1.73 -12.29
CA LYS A 92 15.06 1.28 -10.98
C LYS A 92 14.41 -0.04 -10.54
N VAL A 93 13.09 -0.20 -10.73
CA VAL A 93 12.39 -1.44 -10.38
C VAL A 93 12.81 -2.61 -11.26
N ARG A 94 13.03 -2.39 -12.56
CA ARG A 94 13.61 -3.44 -13.44
C ARG A 94 14.98 -3.86 -12.93
N ARG A 95 15.84 -2.89 -12.60
CA ARG A 95 17.17 -3.17 -12.04
C ARG A 95 17.10 -3.91 -10.70
N LEU A 96 16.17 -3.52 -9.83
CA LEU A 96 15.90 -4.24 -8.58
C LEU A 96 15.56 -5.71 -8.86
N LYS A 97 14.65 -5.99 -9.80
CA LYS A 97 14.25 -7.37 -10.12
C LYS A 97 15.35 -8.20 -10.78
N GLU A 98 16.26 -7.56 -11.50
CA GLU A 98 17.46 -8.22 -12.05
C GLU A 98 18.43 -8.66 -10.95
N LEU A 99 18.60 -7.82 -9.92
CA LEU A 99 19.56 -8.05 -8.83
C LEU A 99 18.98 -8.88 -7.68
N TYR A 100 17.68 -8.74 -7.43
CA TYR A 100 16.94 -9.35 -6.32
C TYR A 100 15.65 -9.99 -6.86
N PRO A 101 15.75 -11.10 -7.61
CA PRO A 101 14.61 -11.75 -8.27
C PRO A 101 13.56 -12.30 -7.28
N GLU A 102 13.94 -12.54 -6.03
CA GLU A 102 13.06 -12.96 -4.94
C GLU A 102 12.15 -11.85 -4.43
N ILE A 103 12.45 -10.59 -4.73
CA ILE A 103 11.68 -9.45 -4.24
C ILE A 103 10.41 -9.28 -5.06
N ASN A 104 9.28 -9.55 -4.42
CA ASN A 104 7.97 -9.27 -4.98
C ASN A 104 7.65 -7.78 -4.80
N ILE A 105 7.61 -7.03 -5.92
CA ILE A 105 7.31 -5.60 -5.92
C ILE A 105 6.29 -5.23 -6.99
N LYS A 106 5.37 -4.33 -6.62
CA LYS A 106 4.37 -3.72 -7.52
C LYS A 106 4.41 -2.20 -7.49
N ILE A 107 4.38 -1.61 -8.69
CA ILE A 107 4.23 -0.17 -8.89
C ILE A 107 2.75 0.13 -9.10
N LEU A 108 2.18 1.04 -8.31
CA LEU A 108 0.75 1.32 -8.30
C LEU A 108 0.47 2.81 -8.32
N TYR A 109 -0.53 3.20 -9.11
CA TYR A 109 -1.12 4.51 -8.93
C TYR A 109 -1.97 4.51 -7.66
N GLN A 110 -1.99 5.62 -6.95
CA GLN A 110 -2.83 5.78 -5.75
C GLN A 110 -4.30 5.38 -6.01
N LYS A 111 -4.86 5.76 -7.16
CA LYS A 111 -6.23 5.38 -7.57
C LYS A 111 -6.43 3.87 -7.73
N ASP A 112 -5.39 3.15 -8.12
CA ASP A 112 -5.42 1.71 -8.38
C ASP A 112 -5.05 0.90 -7.13
N PHE A 113 -4.55 1.57 -6.08
CA PHE A 113 -4.13 0.95 -4.83
C PHE A 113 -5.30 0.24 -4.13
N ARG A 114 -6.48 0.88 -4.05
CA ARG A 114 -7.69 0.24 -3.50
C ARG A 114 -8.03 -1.04 -4.27
N ARG A 115 -8.00 -0.99 -5.61
CA ARG A 115 -8.33 -2.11 -6.51
C ARG A 115 -7.39 -3.31 -6.34
N LEU A 116 -6.13 -3.05 -5.98
CA LEU A 116 -5.15 -4.10 -5.68
C LEU A 116 -5.57 -4.94 -4.46
N LEU A 117 -6.05 -4.29 -3.40
CA LEU A 117 -6.40 -4.97 -2.15
C LEU A 117 -7.48 -6.04 -2.40
N PHE A 118 -8.49 -5.70 -3.19
CA PHE A 118 -9.50 -6.67 -3.64
C PHE A 118 -8.91 -7.86 -4.39
N LYS A 119 -7.91 -7.64 -5.27
CA LYS A 119 -7.30 -8.72 -6.07
C LYS A 119 -6.52 -9.72 -5.21
N TYR A 120 -5.99 -9.30 -4.07
CA TYR A 120 -5.29 -10.18 -3.13
C TYR A 120 -6.23 -10.92 -2.17
N GLY A 121 -7.54 -10.89 -2.42
CA GLY A 121 -8.52 -11.60 -1.60
C GLY A 121 -8.74 -10.94 -0.24
N ILE A 122 -8.35 -9.67 -0.07
CA ILE A 122 -8.69 -8.91 1.14
C ILE A 122 -10.19 -8.59 1.05
N PRO A 123 -11.03 -9.13 1.95
CA PRO A 123 -12.47 -8.88 1.93
C PRO A 123 -12.72 -7.44 2.35
N VAL A 124 -12.75 -6.55 1.38
CA VAL A 124 -13.20 -5.16 1.53
C VAL A 124 -14.72 -5.19 1.60
N GLN A 125 -15.27 -5.24 2.80
CA GLN A 125 -16.67 -4.87 2.99
C GLN A 125 -16.73 -3.35 3.06
N GLU A 126 -17.30 -2.72 2.04
CA GLU A 126 -17.80 -1.35 2.15
C GLU A 126 -18.79 -1.32 3.31
N ARG A 127 -18.45 -0.59 4.38
CA ARG A 127 -19.44 -0.30 5.42
C ARG A 127 -20.33 0.82 4.89
N SER A 128 -21.56 0.47 4.55
CA SER A 128 -22.64 1.43 4.40
C SER A 128 -22.76 2.23 5.70
N HIS A 129 -22.62 3.55 5.57
CA HIS A 129 -22.74 4.51 6.65
C HIS A 129 -24.21 4.57 7.11
N SER A 130 -24.56 3.81 8.15
CA SER A 130 -25.75 4.08 8.95
C SER A 130 -25.64 3.42 10.33
N GLU A 131 -25.29 4.27 11.30
CA GLU A 131 -25.63 4.17 12.72
C GLU A 131 -24.92 3.11 13.60
N GLY A 132 -24.20 3.63 14.61
CA GLY A 132 -23.95 2.92 15.88
C GLY A 132 -22.75 1.98 15.89
N GLY A 133 -21.65 2.47 16.47
CA GLY A 133 -20.40 1.73 16.60
C GLY A 133 -20.46 0.53 17.54
N GLY A 134 -19.70 -0.50 17.17
CA GLY A 134 -19.18 -1.56 18.03
C GLY A 134 -19.55 -2.95 17.53
N LEU A 135 -18.57 -3.76 17.11
CA LEU A 135 -18.70 -5.23 17.01
C LEU A 135 -17.33 -5.92 17.17
N ASP A 136 -17.37 -6.97 18.00
CA ASP A 136 -16.28 -7.87 18.41
C ASP A 136 -15.75 -8.77 17.29
N ALA A 137 -14.52 -9.27 17.50
CA ALA A 137 -13.90 -10.28 16.66
C ALA A 137 -14.62 -11.62 16.81
N ALA A 138 -15.20 -12.12 15.71
CA ALA A 138 -15.69 -13.49 15.65
C ALA A 138 -14.52 -14.48 15.81
N ARG A 139 -14.41 -15.08 17.00
CA ARG A 139 -13.61 -16.29 17.20
C ARG A 139 -14.38 -17.46 16.58
N GLY A 140 -13.82 -18.06 15.55
CA GLY A 140 -14.26 -19.36 15.06
C GLY A 140 -13.69 -20.49 15.92
N THR A 141 -14.53 -21.47 16.25
CA THR A 141 -14.14 -22.88 16.40
C THR A 141 -15.37 -23.77 16.17
N ASP A 142 -15.48 -24.28 14.94
CA ASP A 142 -15.62 -25.70 14.51
C ASP A 142 -16.79 -26.61 15.00
N PRO A 143 -17.02 -27.82 14.43
CA PRO A 143 -18.29 -28.17 13.77
C PRO A 143 -18.95 -29.47 14.31
N GLY A 144 -20.23 -29.65 13.98
CA GLY A 144 -20.87 -30.96 13.83
C GLY A 144 -21.41 -31.64 15.10
N SER A 145 -22.67 -32.07 15.02
CA SER A 145 -23.13 -33.47 15.22
C SER A 145 -24.60 -33.54 14.82
N ASP A 146 -24.93 -34.55 14.02
CA ASP A 146 -26.27 -34.95 13.59
C ASP A 146 -27.24 -35.18 14.77
N GLU A 147 -28.53 -34.90 14.55
CA GLU A 147 -29.61 -35.90 14.59
C GLU A 147 -30.84 -35.43 13.80
#